data_AF-Q9ZAK6-F1
#
_entry.id   AF-Q9ZAK6-F1
#
_cell.length_a   1.000
_cell.length_b   1.000
_cell.length_c   1.000
_cell.angle_alpha   90.00
_cell.angle_beta   90.00
_cell.angle_gamma   90.00
#
_symmetry.space_group_name_H-M   'P 1'
#
loop_
_entity.id
_entity.type
_entity.pdbx_description
1 polymer ?
#
loop_
_entity_poly.entity_id
_entity_poly.type
_entity_poly.pdbx_seq_one_letter_code
_entity_poly.pdbx_strand_id
1 'polypeptide(L)'
;MTPSITDSTVKAALAAIASESATTEEKIQMLIELAQGLQKKPKTPGDLWNAVELYQQAIKMCGGDYSLWKARSQAGMAGALKSIPDVGAELLLQAKAGYEEALPVLRQLAGAVEVAEPPDEFRVGVAVFSSF
;
A
#
# COMPACT_ATOMS: atom_id res chain seq x y z
N MET A 1 9.73 -17.82 11.56
CA MET A 1 9.68 -16.77 12.60
C MET A 1 9.66 -15.43 11.89
N THR A 2 8.50 -14.79 11.79
CA THR A 2 8.40 -13.40 11.29
C THR A 2 9.02 -12.49 12.35
N PRO A 3 10.10 -11.75 12.05
CA PRO A 3 10.64 -10.79 13.00
C PRO A 3 9.62 -9.64 13.11
N SER A 4 8.78 -9.70 14.14
CA SER A 4 7.99 -8.59 14.62
C SER A 4 8.94 -7.58 15.27
N ILE A 5 9.71 -6.87 14.45
CA ILE A 5 10.31 -5.59 14.83
C ILE A 5 9.31 -4.54 14.37
N THR A 6 8.23 -4.43 15.12
CA THR A 6 7.35 -3.26 15.02
C THR A 6 8.17 -2.09 15.51
N ASP A 7 8.79 -1.39 14.56
CA ASP A 7 9.56 -0.20 14.84
C ASP A 7 8.68 0.75 15.66
N SER A 8 9.17 1.23 16.80
CA SER A 8 8.39 2.08 17.70
C SER A 8 7.82 3.31 16.96
N THR A 9 8.49 3.72 15.88
CA THR A 9 8.06 4.79 14.97
C THR A 9 6.78 4.45 14.21
N VAL A 10 6.64 3.23 13.68
CA VAL A 10 5.43 2.82 12.94
C VAL A 10 4.26 2.72 13.89
N LYS A 11 4.47 2.14 15.06
CA LYS A 11 3.42 2.06 16.09
C LYS A 11 2.99 3.45 16.57
N ALA A 12 3.93 4.38 16.72
CA ALA A 12 3.63 5.77 17.07
C ALA A 12 2.89 6.49 15.94
N ALA A 13 3.27 6.29 14.68
CA ALA A 13 2.57 6.85 13.53
C ALA A 13 1.13 6.31 13.41
N LEU A 14 0.95 5.00 13.61
CA LEU A 14 -0.37 4.37 13.66
C LEU A 14 -1.24 4.94 14.80
N ALA A 15 -0.66 5.14 15.99
CA ALA A 15 -1.36 5.74 17.12
C ALA A 15 -1.73 7.20 16.86
N ALA A 16 -0.83 7.97 16.24
CA ALA A 16 -1.08 9.36 15.88
C ALA A 16 -2.24 9.48 14.88
N ILE A 17 -2.22 8.69 13.80
CA ILE A 17 -3.30 8.65 12.79
C ILE A 17 -4.62 8.20 13.44
N ALA A 18 -4.58 7.25 14.38
CA ALA A 18 -5.77 6.81 15.09
C ALA A 18 -6.38 7.93 15.96
N SER A 19 -5.54 8.69 16.67
CA SER A 19 -5.93 9.81 17.54
C SER A 19 -6.29 11.10 16.80
N GLU A 20 -5.96 11.21 15.52
CA GLU A 20 -6.27 12.37 14.71
C GLU A 20 -7.78 12.48 14.45
N SER A 21 -8.31 13.70 14.44
CA SER A 21 -9.73 13.98 14.15
C SER A 21 -10.07 13.92 12.65
N ALA A 22 -9.17 13.37 11.83
CA ALA A 22 -9.37 13.18 10.40
C ALA A 22 -10.46 12.15 10.09
N THR A 23 -11.05 12.25 8.91
CA THR A 23 -12.00 11.27 8.39
C THR A 23 -11.32 9.92 8.13
N THR A 24 -12.12 8.84 8.04
CA THR A 24 -11.59 7.51 7.75
C THR A 24 -10.82 7.46 6.43
N GLU A 25 -11.30 8.17 5.40
CA GLU A 25 -10.63 8.28 4.10
C GLU A 25 -9.26 8.94 4.22
N GLU A 26 -9.17 10.09 4.91
CA GLU A 26 -7.90 10.79 5.12
C GLU A 26 -6.92 9.91 5.91
N LYS A 27 -7.38 9.17 6.93
CA LYS A 27 -6.54 8.21 7.66
C LYS A 27 -6.02 7.09 6.77
N ILE A 28 -6.85 6.55 5.88
CA ILE A 28 -6.44 5.55 4.91
C ILE A 28 -5.37 6.12 3.96
N GLN A 29 -5.58 7.33 3.46
CA GLN A 29 -4.63 8.00 2.58
C GLN A 29 -3.28 8.23 3.28
N MET A 30 -3.30 8.77 4.50
CA MET A 30 -2.07 9.00 5.29
C MET A 30 -1.26 7.72 5.53
N LEU A 31 -1.94 6.59 5.79
CA LEU A 31 -1.28 5.29 5.94
C LEU A 31 -0.62 4.83 4.65
N ILE A 32 -1.29 5.01 3.51
CA ILE A 32 -0.77 4.67 2.19
C ILE A 32 0.45 5.53 1.86
N GLU A 33 0.40 6.84 2.10
CA GLU A 33 1.50 7.76 1.86
C GLU A 33 2.73 7.42 2.69
N LEU A 34 2.54 7.11 3.98
CA LEU A 34 3.62 6.69 4.86
C LEU A 34 4.26 5.38 4.37
N ALA A 35 3.44 4.39 3.99
CA ALA A 35 3.90 3.12 3.45
C ALA A 35 4.70 3.31 2.15
N GLN A 36 4.22 4.15 1.24
CA GLN A 36 4.93 4.49 0.00
C GLN A 36 6.26 5.19 0.28
N GLY A 37 6.33 6.07 1.29
CA GLY A 37 7.55 6.74 1.70
C GLY A 37 8.64 5.74 2.10
N LEU A 38 8.27 4.76 2.92
CA LEU A 38 9.16 3.67 3.35
C LEU A 38 9.58 2.77 2.18
N GLN A 39 8.64 2.47 1.28
CA GLN A 39 8.89 1.60 0.13
C GLN A 39 9.78 2.25 -0.94
N LYS A 40 9.65 3.57 -1.19
CA LYS A 40 10.43 4.29 -2.22
C LYS A 40 11.89 4.47 -1.84
N LYS A 41 12.18 4.66 -0.55
CA LYS A 41 13.54 4.87 -0.03
C LYS A 41 13.75 4.07 1.26
N PRO A 42 13.75 2.72 1.18
CA PRO A 42 13.99 1.88 2.35
C PRO A 42 15.44 2.09 2.80
N LYS A 43 15.61 2.45 4.07
CA LYS A 43 16.93 2.53 4.71
C LYS A 43 17.36 1.14 5.20
N THR A 44 16.40 0.30 5.55
CA THR A 44 16.60 -1.08 5.99
C THR A 44 15.58 -2.02 5.35
N PRO A 45 15.84 -3.34 5.29
CA PRO A 45 14.83 -4.32 4.90
C PRO A 45 13.58 -4.29 5.80
N GLY A 46 13.73 -3.85 7.06
CA GLY A 46 12.62 -3.65 7.99
C GLY A 46 11.64 -2.57 7.54
N ASP A 47 12.08 -1.57 6.78
CA ASP A 47 11.19 -0.51 6.27
C ASP A 47 10.18 -1.05 5.26
N LEU A 48 10.55 -2.08 4.51
CA LEU A 48 9.63 -2.75 3.59
C LEU A 48 8.57 -3.56 4.35
N TRP A 49 8.95 -4.22 5.45
CA TRP A 49 8.00 -4.89 6.34
C TRP A 49 7.06 -3.90 7.03
N ASN A 50 7.60 -2.77 7.48
CA ASN A 50 6.82 -1.66 8.02
C ASN A 50 5.81 -1.11 6.99
N ALA A 51 6.23 -0.97 5.72
CA ALA A 51 5.31 -0.58 4.64
C ALA A 51 4.18 -1.61 4.46
N VAL A 52 4.49 -2.91 4.51
CA VAL A 52 3.48 -3.99 4.45
C VAL A 52 2.47 -3.86 5.60
N GLU A 53 2.92 -3.62 6.84
CA GLU A 53 2.02 -3.44 7.98
C GLU A 53 1.08 -2.23 7.82
N LEU A 54 1.61 -1.10 7.32
CA LEU A 54 0.83 0.11 7.07
C LEU A 54 -0.24 -0.11 5.99
N TYR A 55 0.11 -0.79 4.89
CA TYR A 55 -0.87 -1.15 3.86
C TYR A 55 -1.93 -2.10 4.38
N GLN A 56 -1.57 -3.09 5.21
CA GLN A 56 -2.54 -3.98 5.84
C GLN A 56 -3.52 -3.21 6.73
N GLN A 57 -3.04 -2.22 7.48
CA GLN A 57 -3.90 -1.38 8.30
C GLN A 57 -4.85 -0.54 7.44
N ALA A 58 -4.36 0.05 6.35
CA ALA A 58 -5.19 0.78 5.39
C ALA A 58 -6.30 -0.11 4.81
N ILE A 59 -5.97 -1.35 4.38
CA ILE A 59 -6.94 -2.32 3.85
C ILE A 59 -8.03 -2.63 4.88
N LYS A 60 -7.67 -2.82 6.16
CA LYS A 60 -8.63 -3.08 7.24
C LYS A 60 -9.60 -1.91 7.44
N MET A 61 -9.12 -0.68 7.30
CA MET A 61 -9.93 0.54 7.44
C MET A 61 -10.87 0.77 6.25
N CYS A 62 -10.53 0.25 5.06
CA CYS A 62 -11.30 0.49 3.85
C CYS A 62 -12.72 -0.15 3.84
N GLY A 63 -12.93 -1.25 4.56
CA GLY A 63 -14.22 -1.96 4.55
C GLY A 63 -14.74 -2.26 3.13
N GLY A 64 -16.03 -2.02 2.88
CA GLY A 64 -16.65 -2.09 1.55
C GLY A 64 -16.77 -0.73 0.84
N ASP A 65 -16.77 0.36 1.60
CA ASP A 65 -17.06 1.71 1.11
C ASP A 65 -15.88 2.33 0.34
N TYR A 66 -14.65 1.94 0.68
CA TYR A 66 -13.43 2.51 0.11
C TYR A 66 -12.72 1.55 -0.85
N SER A 67 -13.47 0.99 -1.79
CA SER A 67 -12.98 -0.04 -2.73
C SER A 67 -11.75 0.40 -3.54
N LEU A 68 -11.68 1.68 -3.95
CA LEU A 68 -10.52 2.23 -4.66
C LEU A 68 -9.27 2.27 -3.76
N TRP A 69 -9.42 2.79 -2.54
CA TRP A 69 -8.32 2.86 -1.59
C TRP A 69 -7.83 1.47 -1.20
N LYS A 70 -8.75 0.51 -1.03
CA LYS A 70 -8.42 -0.90 -0.81
C LYS A 70 -7.55 -1.46 -1.93
N ALA A 71 -7.95 -1.25 -3.18
CA ALA A 71 -7.19 -1.74 -4.33
C ALA A 71 -5.79 -1.09 -4.41
N ARG A 72 -5.67 0.20 -4.10
CA ARG A 72 -4.37 0.89 -4.02
C ARG A 72 -3.48 0.32 -2.93
N SER A 73 -4.03 0.10 -1.73
CA SER A 73 -3.28 -0.50 -0.63
C SER A 73 -2.83 -1.93 -0.95
N GLN A 74 -3.68 -2.73 -1.63
CA GLN A 74 -3.33 -4.08 -2.07
C GLN A 74 -2.20 -4.08 -3.09
N ALA A 75 -2.26 -3.20 -4.10
CA ALA A 75 -1.19 -3.03 -5.08
C ALA A 75 0.12 -2.53 -4.44
N GLY A 76 0.03 -1.57 -3.52
CA GLY A 76 1.17 -1.07 -2.75
C GLY A 76 1.83 -2.17 -1.91
N MET A 77 1.02 -2.96 -1.19
CA MET A 77 1.48 -4.10 -0.38
C MET A 77 2.19 -5.15 -1.24
N ALA A 78 1.62 -5.51 -2.38
CA ALA A 78 2.21 -6.45 -3.31
C ALA A 78 3.55 -5.94 -3.85
N GLY A 79 3.65 -4.64 -4.15
CA GLY A 79 4.92 -4.01 -4.51
C GLY A 79 5.95 -4.07 -3.39
N ALA A 80 5.55 -3.82 -2.14
CA ALA A 80 6.45 -3.86 -1.00
C ALA A 80 6.97 -5.28 -0.75
N LEU A 81 6.09 -6.29 -0.82
CA LEU A 81 6.46 -7.71 -0.70
C LEU A 81 7.49 -8.13 -1.75
N LYS A 82 7.32 -7.69 -3.01
CA LYS A 82 8.27 -7.97 -4.10
C LYS A 82 9.63 -7.31 -3.89
N SER A 83 9.68 -6.17 -3.22
CA SER A 83 10.93 -5.44 -2.97
C SER A 83 11.75 -6.02 -1.82
N ILE A 84 11.19 -6.93 -1.01
CA ILE A 84 11.90 -7.55 0.11
C ILE A 84 12.94 -8.54 -0.46
N PRO A 85 14.24 -8.40 -0.11
CA PRO A 85 15.27 -9.33 -0.55
C PRO A 85 15.08 -10.71 0.10
N ASP A 86 15.45 -11.78 -0.62
CA ASP A 86 15.37 -13.18 -0.17
C ASP A 86 13.97 -13.59 0.33
N VAL A 87 12.94 -12.95 -0.21
CA VAL A 87 11.55 -13.22 0.16
C VAL A 87 11.12 -14.59 -0.39
N GLY A 88 10.51 -15.42 0.46
CA GLY A 88 10.06 -16.76 0.09
C GLY A 88 8.95 -16.74 -0.98
N ALA A 89 8.84 -17.84 -1.74
CA ALA A 89 7.86 -17.98 -2.82
C ALA A 89 6.40 -17.74 -2.37
N GLU A 90 6.07 -18.06 -1.11
CA GLU A 90 4.75 -17.82 -0.52
C GLU A 90 4.35 -16.33 -0.52
N LEU A 91 5.30 -15.45 -0.22
CA LEU A 91 5.05 -14.00 -0.17
C LEU A 91 4.97 -13.41 -1.58
N LEU A 92 5.67 -13.99 -2.56
CA LEU A 92 5.51 -13.64 -3.97
C LEU A 92 4.14 -14.07 -4.51
N LEU A 93 3.63 -15.24 -4.09
CA LEU A 93 2.27 -15.67 -4.39
C LEU A 93 1.23 -14.75 -3.73
N GLN A 94 1.47 -14.30 -2.50
CA GLN A 94 0.62 -13.31 -1.84
C GLN A 94 0.62 -11.97 -2.58
N ALA A 95 1.78 -11.49 -3.03
CA ALA A 95 1.89 -10.29 -3.83
C ALA A 95 1.10 -10.42 -5.15
N LYS A 96 1.24 -11.58 -5.82
CA LYS A 96 0.48 -11.88 -7.04
C LYS A 96 -1.04 -11.82 -6.79
N ALA A 97 -1.54 -12.50 -5.77
CA ALA A 97 -2.96 -12.50 -5.42
C ALA A 97 -3.47 -11.07 -5.12
N GLY A 98 -2.69 -10.28 -4.38
CA GLY A 98 -3.01 -8.88 -4.10
C GLY A 98 -3.13 -8.03 -5.37
N TYR A 99 -2.25 -8.22 -6.35
CA TYR A 99 -2.37 -7.56 -7.65
C TYR A 99 -3.60 -8.05 -8.43
N GLU A 100 -3.85 -9.36 -8.47
CA GLU A 100 -5.00 -9.92 -9.19
C GLU A 100 -6.35 -9.39 -8.66
N GLU A 101 -6.47 -9.18 -7.35
CA GLU A 101 -7.66 -8.57 -6.73
C GLU A 101 -7.76 -7.06 -7.00
N ALA A 102 -6.65 -6.33 -6.93
CA ALA A 102 -6.64 -4.87 -7.09
C ALA A 102 -6.86 -4.43 -8.53
N LEU A 103 -6.34 -5.20 -9.48
CA LEU A 103 -6.23 -4.85 -10.89
C LEU A 103 -7.58 -4.59 -11.60
N PRO A 104 -8.68 -5.34 -11.41
CA PRO A 104 -9.96 -4.99 -12.01
C PRO A 104 -10.50 -3.63 -11.52
N VAL A 105 -10.36 -3.33 -10.23
CA VAL A 105 -10.80 -2.06 -9.63
C VAL A 105 -9.96 -0.89 -10.14
N LEU A 106 -8.64 -1.06 -10.16
CA LEU A 106 -7.71 -0.05 -10.67
C LEU A 106 -7.93 0.20 -12.17
N ARG A 107 -8.23 -0.83 -12.98
CA ARG A 107 -8.50 -0.68 -14.42
C ARG A 107 -9.81 0.03 -14.72
N GLN A 108 -10.88 -0.28 -14.00
CA GLN A 108 -12.16 0.42 -14.18
C GLN A 108 -12.04 1.92 -13.93
N LEU A 109 -11.17 2.31 -12.99
CA LEU A 109 -10.95 3.70 -12.62
C LEU A 109 -9.85 4.39 -13.44
N ALA A 110 -8.83 3.65 -13.88
CA ALA A 110 -7.84 4.14 -14.84
C ALA A 110 -8.47 4.40 -16.23
N GLY A 111 -9.46 3.60 -16.63
CA GLY A 111 -10.27 3.86 -17.83
C GLY A 111 -11.12 5.13 -17.73
N ALA A 112 -11.49 5.57 -16.52
CA ALA A 112 -12.12 6.88 -16.30
C ALA A 112 -11.10 8.05 -16.35
N VAL A 113 -9.80 7.76 -16.26
CA VAL A 113 -8.71 8.74 -16.26
C VAL A 113 -8.29 9.19 -17.67
N GLU A 114 -8.69 8.51 -18.75
CA GLU A 114 -8.46 9.00 -20.12
C GLU A 114 -9.26 10.27 -20.48
N VAL A 115 -10.12 10.78 -19.59
CA VAL A 115 -10.94 12.00 -19.82
C VAL A 115 -10.44 13.21 -19.02
N ALA A 116 -9.55 13.04 -18.04
CA ALA A 116 -9.02 14.16 -17.26
C ALA A 116 -7.58 13.89 -16.83
N GLU A 117 -6.68 14.78 -17.24
CA GLU A 117 -5.26 14.77 -16.90
C GLU A 117 -5.09 14.64 -15.37
N PRO A 118 -4.51 13.53 -14.87
CA PRO A 118 -4.50 13.25 -13.44
C PRO A 118 -3.38 14.01 -12.73
N PRO A 119 -3.53 14.35 -11.44
CA PRO A 119 -2.43 14.83 -10.61
C PRO A 119 -1.34 13.74 -10.48
N ASP A 120 -0.07 14.17 -10.42
CA ASP A 120 1.16 13.34 -10.48
C ASP A 120 1.15 12.07 -9.60
N GLU A 121 0.45 12.09 -8.47
CA GLU A 121 0.35 10.96 -7.53
C GLU A 121 -0.34 9.72 -8.11
N PHE A 122 -1.24 9.89 -9.08
CA PHE A 122 -1.94 8.78 -9.75
C PHE A 122 -1.04 7.97 -10.70
N ARG A 123 0.10 8.53 -11.13
CA ARG A 123 1.01 7.87 -12.08
C ARG A 123 1.82 6.74 -11.44
N VAL A 124 1.96 6.74 -10.11
CA VAL A 124 2.82 5.78 -9.39
C VAL A 124 2.22 4.37 -9.43
N GLY A 125 0.89 4.22 -9.33
CA GLY A 125 0.23 2.91 -9.43
C GLY A 125 0.34 2.26 -10.81
N VAL A 126 0.39 3.07 -11.88
CA VAL A 126 0.55 2.59 -13.26
C VAL A 126 2.02 2.27 -13.57
N ALA A 127 2.98 3.04 -13.05
CA ALA A 127 4.40 2.81 -13.30
C ALA A 127 4.94 1.50 -12.69
N VAL A 128 4.38 1.06 -11.55
CA VAL A 128 4.75 -0.23 -10.93
C VAL A 128 4.30 -1.43 -11.78
N PHE A 129 3.28 -1.25 -12.61
CA PHE A 129 2.73 -2.30 -13.49
C PHE A 129 3.64 -2.61 -14.70
N SER A 130 4.41 -1.64 -15.20
CA SER A 130 5.28 -1.82 -16.39
C SER A 130 6.53 -2.68 -16.14
N SER A 131 6.69 -3.26 -14.95
CA SER A 131 7.83 -4.11 -14.57
C SER A 131 7.47 -5.59 -14.36
N PHE A 132 6.31 -6.03 -14.89
CA PHE A 132 5.93 -7.43 -15.04
C PHE A 132 6.01 -7.87 -16.50
#